data_AF-A0A0D0SE16-F1
#
_entry.id   AF-A0A0D0SE16-F1
#
_cell.length_a   1.000
_cell.length_b   1.000
_cell.length_c   1.000
_cell.angle_alpha   90.00
_cell.angle_beta   90.00
_cell.angle_gamma   90.00
#
_symmetry.space_group_name_H-M   'P 1'
#
loop_
_entity.id
_entity.type
_entity.pdbx_description
1 polymer ?
#
loop_
_entity_poly.entity_id
_entity_poly.type
_entity_poly.pdbx_seq_one_letter_code
_entity_poly.pdbx_strand_id
1 'polypeptide(L)'
;MKSNTIEIVTEFDSSGEPSKWETFNTRPSLKLSLVYECVSFLSSSTNITSTNELNQLLDLVVRIYDEQFTKSTLIDGLPLENAINYLFEQVLFVASGKGIDEKVTNSEAKKQTVNSWEDYKNNLKATIQDMVKEGGQSVNDVLDMPFYFVFDELNGEAKKKTHKDSMLDAFM
;
A
#
# COMPACT_ATOMS: atom_id res chain seq x y z
N MET A 1 8.09 -9.27 2.09
CA MET A 1 7.52 -8.13 1.35
C MET A 1 8.50 -7.69 0.28
N LYS A 2 8.07 -7.61 -0.99
CA LYS A 2 8.84 -7.10 -2.12
C LYS A 2 8.87 -5.57 -2.07
N SER A 3 10.06 -4.97 -2.22
CA SER A 3 10.21 -3.52 -2.37
C SER A 3 9.94 -3.09 -3.81
N ASN A 4 9.37 -1.89 -3.98
CA ASN A 4 9.40 -1.19 -5.26
C ASN A 4 10.55 -0.18 -5.31
N THR A 5 10.96 0.17 -6.52
CA THR A 5 12.05 1.12 -6.76
C THR A 5 11.56 2.33 -7.54
N ILE A 6 12.10 3.50 -7.20
CA ILE A 6 11.97 4.73 -7.99
C ILE A 6 13.36 5.30 -8.30
N GLU A 7 13.59 5.66 -9.55
CA GLU A 7 14.82 6.32 -9.99
C GLU A 7 14.55 7.79 -10.29
N ILE A 8 15.37 8.66 -9.72
CA ILE A 8 15.21 10.11 -9.82
C ILE A 8 16.53 10.75 -10.25
N VAL A 9 16.47 11.67 -11.21
CA VAL A 9 17.62 12.49 -11.61
C VAL A 9 17.93 13.47 -10.48
N THR A 10 19.18 13.49 -10.03
CA THR A 10 19.65 14.40 -8.97
C THR A 10 20.54 15.51 -9.49
N GLU A 11 21.19 15.29 -10.63
CA GLU A 11 22.09 16.25 -11.26
C GLU A 11 21.85 16.26 -12.78
N PHE A 12 21.88 17.47 -13.34
CA PHE A 12 21.88 17.71 -14.79
C PHE A 12 23.22 18.35 -15.17
N ASP A 13 23.72 18.05 -16.35
CA ASP A 13 24.92 18.69 -16.89
C ASP A 13 24.63 20.10 -17.45
N SER A 14 25.66 20.77 -17.96
CA SER A 14 25.53 22.10 -18.58
C SER A 14 24.65 22.13 -19.82
N SER A 15 24.34 20.97 -20.40
CA SER A 15 23.50 20.79 -21.58
C SER A 15 22.04 20.47 -21.22
N GLY A 16 21.74 20.28 -19.93
CA GLY A 16 20.41 19.94 -19.44
C GLY A 16 20.11 18.43 -19.51
N GLU A 17 21.11 17.60 -19.75
CA GLU A 17 20.97 16.14 -19.77
C GLU A 17 21.19 15.56 -18.37
N PRO A 18 20.45 14.50 -17.98
CA PRO A 18 20.67 13.82 -16.69
C PRO A 18 22.10 13.29 -16.57
N SER A 19 22.86 13.77 -15.58
CA SER A 19 24.25 13.33 -15.32
C SER A 19 24.32 12.32 -14.18
N LYS A 20 23.39 12.37 -13.23
CA LYS A 20 23.35 11.46 -12.07
C LYS A 20 21.92 11.03 -11.73
N TRP A 21 21.78 9.74 -11.44
CA TRP A 21 20.54 9.11 -10.99
C TRP A 21 20.73 8.52 -9.59
N GLU A 22 19.68 8.64 -8.77
CA GLU A 22 19.61 7.96 -7.48
C GLU A 22 18.40 7.04 -7.45
N THR A 23 18.61 5.82 -6.93
CA THR A 23 17.58 4.79 -6.80
C THR A 23 17.12 4.71 -5.35
N PHE A 24 15.82 4.87 -5.13
CA PHE A 24 15.20 4.76 -3.81
C PHE A 24 14.33 3.51 -3.76
N ASN A 25 14.22 2.92 -2.57
CA ASN A 25 13.42 1.73 -2.31
C ASN A 25 12.28 2.04 -1.35
N THR A 26 11.12 1.43 -1.57
CA THR A 26 10.02 1.49 -0.60
C THR A 26 10.41 0.81 0.70
N ARG A 27 9.85 1.27 1.83
CA ARG A 27 10.03 0.60 3.12
C ARG A 27 9.58 -0.87 3.09
N PRO A 28 10.25 -1.77 3.81
CA PRO A 28 9.85 -3.17 3.92
C PRO A 28 8.50 -3.41 4.61
N SER A 29 8.01 -2.46 5.42
CA SER A 29 6.76 -2.56 6.18
C SER A 29 5.97 -1.27 6.03
N LEU A 30 4.86 -1.34 5.29
CA LEU A 30 3.95 -0.22 5.08
C LEU A 30 2.82 -0.25 6.12
N LYS A 31 2.46 0.93 6.64
CA LYS A 31 1.33 1.09 7.56
C LYS A 31 0.00 0.88 6.82
N LEU A 32 -0.99 0.32 7.51
CA LEU A 32 -2.34 0.16 7.00
C LEU A 32 -2.96 1.49 6.56
N SER A 33 -2.73 2.57 7.31
CA SER A 33 -3.15 3.93 6.95
C SER A 33 -2.70 4.31 5.55
N LEU A 34 -1.41 4.17 5.26
CA LEU A 34 -0.83 4.54 3.98
C LEU A 34 -1.40 3.71 2.83
N VAL A 35 -1.61 2.40 3.04
CA VAL A 35 -2.26 1.53 2.05
C VAL A 35 -3.71 1.94 1.82
N TYR A 36 -4.47 2.22 2.88
CA TYR A 36 -5.85 2.68 2.80
C TYR A 36 -5.96 4.01 2.04
N GLU A 37 -5.05 4.94 2.29
CA GLU A 37 -5.00 6.21 1.57
C GLU A 37 -4.69 6.02 0.08
N CYS A 38 -3.77 5.13 -0.28
CA CYS A 38 -3.48 4.79 -1.68
C CYS A 38 -4.72 4.20 -2.37
N VAL A 39 -5.41 3.25 -1.73
CA VAL A 39 -6.66 2.66 -2.25
C VAL A 39 -7.74 3.73 -2.38
N SER A 40 -7.85 4.63 -1.39
CA SER A 40 -8.81 5.73 -1.43
C SER A 40 -8.54 6.68 -2.59
N PHE A 41 -7.29 7.04 -2.83
CA PHE A 41 -6.89 7.87 -3.96
C PHE A 41 -7.26 7.23 -5.30
N LEU A 42 -6.98 5.94 -5.49
CA LEU A 42 -7.33 5.21 -6.71
C LEU A 42 -8.85 5.05 -6.90
N SER A 43 -9.62 5.05 -5.80
CA SER A 43 -11.09 5.02 -5.86
C SER A 43 -11.69 6.34 -6.31
N SER A 44 -11.06 7.47 -6.00
CA SER A 44 -11.56 8.81 -6.30
C SER A 44 -11.00 9.41 -7.59
N SER A 45 -9.81 9.00 -8.02
CA SER A 45 -9.07 9.64 -9.10
C SER A 45 -8.66 8.59 -10.14
N THR A 46 -9.41 8.54 -11.25
CA THR A 46 -9.08 7.70 -12.40
C THR A 46 -8.14 8.38 -13.40
N ASN A 47 -8.05 9.71 -13.36
CA ASN A 47 -7.10 10.52 -14.11
C ASN A 47 -6.67 11.72 -13.26
N ILE A 48 -5.38 12.10 -13.27
CA ILE A 48 -4.95 13.36 -12.63
C ILE A 48 -5.43 14.52 -13.50
N THR A 49 -6.45 15.23 -13.05
CA THR A 49 -7.03 16.36 -13.80
C THR A 49 -6.81 17.68 -13.10
N SER A 50 -6.51 17.66 -11.80
CA SER A 50 -6.34 18.86 -10.98
C SER A 50 -4.99 18.93 -10.29
N THR A 51 -4.57 20.15 -9.98
CA THR A 51 -3.37 20.42 -9.16
C THR A 51 -3.46 19.80 -7.78
N ASN A 52 -4.67 19.67 -7.21
CA ASN A 52 -4.85 19.04 -5.91
C ASN A 52 -4.56 17.53 -5.98
N GLU A 53 -5.13 16.83 -6.97
CA GLU A 53 -4.86 15.40 -7.20
C GLU A 53 -3.39 15.14 -7.48
N LEU A 54 -2.72 16.01 -8.25
CA LEU A 54 -1.28 15.93 -8.48
C LEU A 54 -0.48 16.08 -7.17
N ASN A 55 -0.86 17.06 -6.33
CA ASN A 55 -0.21 17.25 -5.04
C ASN A 55 -0.40 16.06 -4.10
N GLN A 56 -1.59 15.45 -4.10
CA GLN A 56 -1.88 14.24 -3.34
C GLN A 56 -1.07 13.05 -3.86
N LEU A 57 -0.96 12.88 -5.17
CA LEU A 57 -0.13 11.85 -5.80
C LEU A 57 1.33 11.99 -5.36
N LEU A 58 1.90 13.19 -5.50
CA LEU A 58 3.28 13.47 -5.09
C LEU A 58 3.50 13.22 -3.59
N ASP A 59 2.56 13.64 -2.75
CA ASP A 59 2.62 13.44 -1.30
C ASP A 59 2.58 11.96 -0.91
N LEU A 60 1.68 11.18 -1.52
CA LEU A 60 1.62 9.73 -1.33
C LEU A 60 2.93 9.06 -1.71
N VAL A 61 3.49 9.41 -2.87
CA VAL A 61 4.76 8.82 -3.34
C VAL A 61 5.90 9.14 -2.36
N VAL A 62 6.03 10.38 -1.91
CA VAL A 62 7.02 10.75 -0.89
C VAL A 62 6.86 9.90 0.37
N ARG A 63 5.62 9.68 0.84
CA ARG A 63 5.36 8.88 2.05
C ARG A 63 5.57 7.37 1.85
N ILE A 64 5.29 6.84 0.66
CA ILE A 64 5.57 5.44 0.26
C ILE A 64 7.08 5.15 0.36
N TYR A 65 7.89 6.12 -0.04
CA TYR A 65 9.34 6.07 0.04
C TYR A 65 9.88 6.70 1.33
N ASP A 66 9.04 6.89 2.35
CA ASP A 66 9.49 7.34 3.66
C ASP A 66 10.30 8.65 3.66
N GLU A 67 9.83 9.62 2.90
CA GLU A 67 10.43 10.96 2.91
C GLU A 67 11.93 10.97 2.53
N GLN A 68 12.42 9.91 1.87
CA GLN A 68 13.79 9.83 1.34
C GLN A 68 14.10 10.93 0.30
N PHE A 69 13.05 11.54 -0.25
CA PHE A 69 13.10 12.68 -1.16
C PHE A 69 11.86 13.56 -0.96
N THR A 70 11.84 14.75 -1.56
CA THR A 70 10.72 15.69 -1.45
C THR A 70 9.86 15.71 -2.72
N LYS A 71 8.71 16.41 -2.65
CA LYS A 71 7.87 16.66 -3.82
C LYS A 71 8.60 17.46 -4.90
N SER A 72 9.47 18.41 -4.54
CA SER A 72 10.25 19.16 -5.52
C SER A 72 11.24 18.25 -6.24
N THR A 73 11.90 17.34 -5.51
CA THR A 73 12.78 16.32 -6.11
C THR A 73 12.06 15.47 -7.17
N LEU A 74 10.79 15.10 -6.92
CA LEU A 74 9.98 14.40 -7.93
C LEU A 74 9.63 15.26 -9.15
N ILE A 75 9.29 16.53 -8.94
CA ILE A 75 8.94 17.46 -10.03
C ILE A 75 10.16 17.74 -10.90
N ASP A 76 11.32 17.95 -10.29
CA ASP A 76 12.54 18.37 -10.97
C ASP A 76 13.29 17.18 -11.57
N GLY A 77 13.22 16.02 -10.93
CA GLY A 77 14.07 14.85 -11.24
C GLY A 77 13.38 13.74 -12.02
N LEU A 78 12.08 13.80 -12.29
CA LEU A 78 11.39 12.79 -13.10
C LEU A 78 11.30 13.21 -14.58
N PRO A 79 11.64 12.32 -15.53
CA PRO A 79 11.46 12.59 -16.96
C PRO A 79 10.00 12.90 -17.32
N LEU A 80 9.77 14.07 -17.92
CA LEU A 80 8.42 14.63 -18.12
C LEU A 80 7.49 13.76 -18.96
N GLU A 81 8.02 12.97 -19.91
CA GLU A 81 7.20 12.24 -20.89
C GLU A 81 6.27 11.21 -20.22
N ASN A 82 6.61 10.69 -19.03
CA ASN A 82 5.79 9.71 -18.30
C ASN A 82 5.80 9.88 -16.77
N ALA A 83 6.29 11.01 -16.25
CA ALA A 83 6.43 11.23 -14.81
C ALA A 83 5.14 10.93 -14.00
N ILE A 84 3.99 11.42 -14.47
CA ILE A 84 2.71 11.22 -13.78
C ILE A 84 2.32 9.74 -13.74
N ASN A 85 2.44 9.02 -14.86
CA ASN A 85 2.13 7.60 -14.91
C ASN A 85 3.05 6.80 -13.99
N TYR A 86 4.34 7.12 -14.01
CA TYR A 86 5.34 6.47 -13.18
C TYR A 86 5.07 6.66 -11.69
N LEU A 87 4.65 7.86 -11.27
CA LEU A 87 4.18 8.14 -9.91
C LEU A 87 2.91 7.35 -9.56
N PHE A 88 1.96 7.27 -10.49
CA PHE A 88 0.72 6.52 -10.33
C PHE A 88 0.98 5.02 -10.11
N GLU A 89 1.96 4.46 -10.82
CA GLU A 89 2.38 3.06 -10.66
C GLU A 89 2.91 2.77 -9.26
N GLN A 90 3.56 3.74 -8.59
CA GLN A 90 4.02 3.59 -7.21
C GLN A 90 2.84 3.43 -6.25
N VAL A 91 1.82 4.28 -6.39
CA VAL A 91 0.60 4.21 -5.59
C VAL A 91 -0.15 2.91 -5.88
N LEU A 92 -0.23 2.51 -7.16
CA LEU A 92 -0.84 1.25 -7.57
C LEU A 92 -0.12 0.03 -6.97
N PHE A 93 1.21 0.01 -6.94
CA PHE A 93 1.99 -1.07 -6.35
C PHE A 93 1.65 -1.27 -4.87
N VAL A 94 1.58 -0.17 -4.11
CA VAL A 94 1.26 -0.21 -2.69
C VAL A 94 -0.20 -0.59 -2.46
N ALA A 95 -1.13 0.06 -3.17
CA ALA A 95 -2.56 -0.20 -3.04
C ALA A 95 -2.92 -1.65 -3.37
N SER A 96 -2.31 -2.23 -4.41
CA SER A 96 -2.59 -3.62 -4.83
C SER A 96 -2.01 -4.69 -3.90
N GLY A 97 -1.19 -4.31 -2.92
CA GLY A 97 -0.53 -5.28 -2.05
C GLY A 97 0.50 -6.16 -2.79
N LYS A 98 0.93 -5.80 -4.01
CA LYS A 98 1.98 -6.52 -4.78
C LYS A 98 3.32 -6.62 -4.04
N GLY A 99 3.52 -5.74 -3.06
CA GLY A 99 4.62 -5.81 -2.11
C GLY A 99 4.53 -6.97 -1.10
N ILE A 100 3.45 -7.75 -1.05
CA ILE A 100 3.32 -8.90 -0.15
C ILE A 100 3.74 -10.16 -0.89
N ASP A 101 4.51 -11.04 -0.22
CA ASP A 101 4.95 -12.29 -0.82
C ASP A 101 3.74 -13.20 -1.06
N GLU A 102 3.56 -13.61 -2.32
CA GLU A 102 2.42 -14.38 -2.85
C GLU A 102 2.38 -15.84 -2.36
N LYS A 103 2.90 -16.14 -1.16
CA LYS A 103 2.80 -17.46 -0.51
C LYS A 103 1.41 -17.71 0.12
N VAL A 104 0.42 -16.91 -0.23
CA VAL A 104 -0.97 -17.05 0.22
C VAL A 104 -1.75 -17.78 -0.88
N THR A 105 -1.52 -19.09 -1.01
CA THR A 105 -2.44 -19.97 -1.72
C THR A 105 -3.37 -20.58 -0.68
N ASN A 106 -4.52 -19.95 -0.48
CA ASN A 106 -5.61 -20.59 0.24
C ASN A 106 -6.86 -20.60 -0.64
N SER A 107 -7.17 -21.78 -1.18
CA SER A 107 -8.30 -22.08 -2.07
C SER A 107 -9.69 -21.93 -1.41
N GLU A 108 -9.74 -21.45 -0.17
CA GLU A 108 -10.96 -21.28 0.64
C GLU A 108 -11.23 -19.82 1.03
N ALA A 109 -10.40 -18.85 0.59
CA ALA A 109 -10.73 -17.44 0.76
C ALA A 109 -12.08 -17.17 0.07
N LYS A 110 -13.09 -16.75 0.86
CA LYS A 110 -14.39 -16.36 0.32
C LYS A 110 -14.13 -15.33 -0.77
N LYS A 111 -14.33 -15.72 -2.04
CA LYS A 111 -14.28 -14.83 -3.19
C LYS A 111 -15.39 -13.79 -3.05
N GLN A 112 -15.15 -12.75 -2.26
CA GLN A 112 -15.80 -11.48 -2.50
C GLN A 112 -15.20 -10.98 -3.81
N THR A 113 -16.02 -10.95 -4.86
CA THR A 113 -15.65 -10.30 -6.12
C THR A 113 -15.41 -8.82 -5.83
N VAL A 114 -14.15 -8.41 -5.79
CA VAL A 114 -13.75 -7.00 -5.79
C VAL A 114 -13.81 -6.53 -7.24
N ASN A 115 -14.82 -5.74 -7.58
CA ASN A 115 -15.04 -5.29 -8.96
C ASN A 115 -14.47 -3.89 -9.21
N SER A 116 -14.04 -3.19 -8.16
CA SER A 116 -13.52 -1.82 -8.24
C SER A 116 -12.61 -1.45 -7.06
N TRP A 117 -11.84 -0.36 -7.19
CA TRP A 117 -11.10 0.25 -6.08
C TRP A 117 -12.01 0.74 -4.95
N GLU A 118 -13.24 1.16 -5.28
CA GLU A 118 -14.25 1.56 -4.31
C GLU A 118 -14.68 0.37 -3.44
N ASP A 119 -14.94 -0.78 -4.04
CA ASP A 119 -15.26 -2.01 -3.30
C ASP A 119 -14.09 -2.39 -2.38
N TYR A 120 -12.86 -2.30 -2.88
CA TYR A 120 -11.70 -2.63 -2.08
C TYR A 120 -11.51 -1.69 -0.89
N LYS A 121 -11.69 -0.37 -1.11
CA LYS A 121 -11.69 0.64 -0.04
C LYS A 121 -12.71 0.32 1.05
N ASN A 122 -13.93 -0.06 0.64
CA ASN A 122 -15.01 -0.37 1.56
C ASN A 122 -14.75 -1.66 2.35
N ASN A 123 -14.14 -2.66 1.71
CA ASN A 123 -13.71 -3.89 2.40
C ASN A 123 -12.61 -3.61 3.43
N LEU A 124 -11.57 -2.84 3.08
CA LEU A 124 -10.54 -2.42 4.04
C LEU A 124 -11.12 -1.66 5.22
N LYS A 125 -12.05 -0.73 4.95
CA LYS A 125 -12.75 0.03 5.99
C LYS A 125 -13.53 -0.89 6.94
N ALA A 126 -14.23 -1.90 6.41
CA ALA A 126 -14.95 -2.86 7.23
C ALA A 126 -14.01 -3.67 8.12
N THR A 127 -12.89 -4.16 7.58
CA THR A 127 -11.86 -4.88 8.36
C THR A 127 -11.27 -4.01 9.47
N ILE A 128 -10.92 -2.76 9.19
CA ILE A 128 -10.45 -1.80 10.21
C ILE A 128 -11.48 -1.66 11.33
N GLN A 129 -12.77 -1.53 10.99
CA GLN A 129 -13.85 -1.41 11.98
C GLN A 129 -14.01 -2.67 12.83
N ASP A 130 -13.84 -3.85 12.24
CA ASP A 130 -13.95 -5.11 12.95
C ASP A 130 -12.76 -5.31 13.90
N MET A 131 -11.53 -5.00 13.47
CA MET A 131 -10.33 -5.03 14.32
C MET A 131 -10.45 -4.08 15.53
N VAL A 132 -10.99 -2.88 15.33
CA VAL A 132 -11.26 -1.92 16.43
C VAL A 132 -12.26 -2.50 17.44
N LYS A 133 -13.33 -3.13 16.96
CA LYS A 133 -14.37 -3.71 17.82
C LYS A 133 -13.88 -4.96 18.56
N GLU A 134 -13.18 -5.86 17.88
CA GLU A 134 -12.75 -7.15 18.43
C GLU A 134 -11.52 -7.01 19.33
N GLY A 135 -10.58 -6.13 18.97
CA GLY A 135 -9.34 -5.92 19.72
C GLY A 135 -9.45 -4.91 20.87
N GLY A 136 -10.54 -4.13 20.94
CA GLY A 136 -10.66 -3.02 21.90
C GLY A 136 -9.61 -1.92 21.72
N GLN A 137 -8.98 -1.87 20.54
CA GLN A 137 -7.92 -0.93 20.19
C GLN A 137 -8.51 0.36 19.61
N SER A 138 -7.77 1.47 19.67
CA SER A 138 -8.21 2.69 18.99
C SER A 138 -8.06 2.57 17.46
N VAL A 139 -8.82 3.37 16.71
CA VAL A 139 -8.70 3.43 15.25
C VAL A 139 -7.25 3.77 14.82
N ASN A 140 -6.58 4.65 15.55
CA ASN A 140 -5.21 5.04 15.25
C ASN A 140 -4.24 3.87 15.41
N ASP A 141 -4.40 3.08 16.48
CA ASP A 141 -3.56 1.89 16.71
C ASP A 141 -3.72 0.89 15.56
N VAL A 142 -4.94 0.70 15.07
CA VAL A 142 -5.22 -0.20 13.94
C VAL A 142 -4.62 0.34 12.63
N LEU A 143 -4.75 1.64 12.39
CA LEU A 143 -4.21 2.29 11.20
C LEU A 143 -2.66 2.33 11.19
N ASP A 144 -2.02 2.32 12.35
CA ASP A 144 -0.56 2.28 12.47
C ASP A 144 0.03 0.87 12.32
N MET A 145 -0.80 -0.18 12.32
CA MET A 145 -0.33 -1.55 12.14
C MET A 145 0.31 -1.78 10.76
N PRO A 146 1.34 -2.64 10.67
CA PRO A 146 1.85 -3.14 9.40
C PRO A 146 0.75 -3.82 8.58
N PHE A 147 0.57 -3.39 7.33
CA PHE A 147 -0.48 -3.89 6.44
C PHE A 147 -0.45 -5.41 6.24
N TYR A 148 0.75 -6.02 6.30
CA TYR A 148 0.91 -7.47 6.17
C TYR A 148 0.05 -8.26 7.18
N PHE A 149 -0.09 -7.79 8.42
CA PHE A 149 -0.95 -8.46 9.41
C PHE A 149 -2.44 -8.44 9.05
N VAL A 150 -2.88 -7.38 8.36
CA VAL A 150 -4.26 -7.21 7.92
C VAL A 150 -4.53 -8.01 6.64
N PHE A 151 -3.53 -8.12 5.76
CA PHE A 151 -3.62 -8.90 4.54
C PHE A 151 -3.86 -10.40 4.82
N ASP A 152 -3.20 -10.96 5.83
CA ASP A 152 -3.40 -12.34 6.25
C ASP A 152 -4.83 -12.58 6.78
N GLU A 153 -5.42 -11.58 7.44
CA GLU A 153 -6.81 -11.63 7.90
C GLU A 153 -7.82 -11.53 6.74
N LEU A 154 -7.59 -10.63 5.78
CA LEU A 154 -8.39 -10.46 4.57
C LEU A 154 -8.40 -11.73 3.70
N ASN A 155 -7.26 -12.44 3.62
CA ASN A 155 -7.15 -13.68 2.87
C ASN A 155 -7.59 -14.92 3.66
N GLY A 156 -8.11 -14.74 4.88
CA GLY A 156 -8.68 -15.81 5.69
C GLY A 156 -7.65 -16.71 6.39
N GLU A 157 -6.37 -16.35 6.42
CA GLU A 157 -5.34 -17.12 7.14
C GLU A 157 -5.46 -16.94 8.67
N ALA A 158 -5.85 -15.75 9.14
CA ALA A 158 -6.03 -15.48 10.57
C ALA A 158 -7.17 -16.31 11.23
N LYS A 159 -8.07 -16.91 10.44
CA LYS A 159 -9.13 -17.81 10.94
C LYS A 159 -8.71 -19.26 11.10
N LYS A 160 -7.42 -19.62 10.96
CA LYS A 160 -6.90 -20.82 11.63
C LYS A 160 -6.70 -20.54 13.12
N LYS A 161 -7.80 -20.25 13.83
CA LYS A 161 -7.89 -20.67 15.23
C LYS A 161 -7.73 -22.18 15.17
N THR A 162 -6.58 -22.68 15.57
CA THR A 162 -6.47 -24.07 16.04
C THR A 162 -7.57 -24.23 17.08
N HIS A 163 -8.69 -24.83 16.68
CA HIS A 163 -9.55 -25.53 17.60
C HIS A 163 -8.67 -26.67 18.10
N LYS A 164 -7.88 -26.38 19.14
CA LYS A 164 -7.35 -27.43 19.98
C LYS A 164 -8.58 -28.00 20.66
N ASP A 165 -9.14 -29.02 20.04
CA ASP A 165 -9.89 -30.06 20.74
C ASP A 165 -8.94 -30.70 21.75
N SER A 166 -8.67 -29.99 22.84
CA SER A 166 -7.70 -30.36 23.87
C SER A 166 -8.33 -30.13 25.24
N MET A 167 -9.50 -30.73 25.45
CA MET A 167 -9.96 -31.07 26.81
C MET A 167 -10.74 -32.40 26.88
N LEU A 168 -11.09 -33.03 25.75
CA LEU A 168 -11.88 -34.29 25.77
C LEU A 168 -11.09 -35.56 25.38
N ASP A 169 -9.87 -35.44 24.86
CA ASP A 169 -9.05 -36.61 24.43
C ASP A 169 -8.02 -37.05 25.50
N ALA A 170 -8.08 -36.46 26.70
CA ALA A 170 -7.24 -36.85 27.84
C ALA A 170 -7.93 -37.79 28.84
N PHE A 171 -9.14 -38.28 28.51
CA PHE A 171 -9.96 -39.13 29.38
C PHE A 171 -10.59 -40.34 28.67
N MET A 172 -10.03 -40.79 27.53
CA MET A 172 -10.37 -42.08 26.90
C MET A 172 -9.15 -42.99 26.86
#